data_AF-A0A935A434-F1
#
_entry.id   AF-A0A935A434-F1
#
_cell.length_a   1.000
_cell.length_b   1.000
_cell.length_c   1.000
_cell.angle_alpha   90.00
_cell.angle_beta   90.00
_cell.angle_gamma   90.00
#
_symmetry.space_group_name_H-M   'P 1'
#
loop_
_entity.id
_entity.type
_entity.pdbx_description
1 polymer ?
#
loop_
_entity_poly.entity_id
_entity_poly.type
_entity_poly.pdbx_seq_one_letter_code
_entity_poly.pdbx_strand_id
1 'polypeptide(L)'
;MTDISALVPGEKPGQFIGRVWIYEDVTRQKQLEAQLIQLAERDPLTNLYNRRRFHEEIERIIADASGAKAHAGLLAIDLDGFADQR
;
A
#
# COMPACT_ATOMS: atom_id res chain seq x y z
N MET A 1 11.95 2.27 8.29
CA MET A 1 12.86 2.01 9.41
C MET A 1 12.26 0.89 10.22
N THR A 2 12.93 -0.24 10.31
CA THR A 2 12.61 -1.24 11.34
C THR A 2 13.55 -0.94 12.50
N ASP A 3 13.01 -0.84 13.72
CA ASP A 3 13.81 -0.64 14.93
C ASP A 3 13.76 -1.88 15.83
N ILE A 4 14.92 -2.32 16.27
CA ILE A 4 15.05 -3.29 17.35
C ILE A 4 15.96 -2.66 18.39
N SER A 5 15.51 -2.63 19.63
CA SER A 5 16.32 -2.19 20.76
C SER A 5 16.44 -3.29 21.80
N ALA A 6 17.62 -3.42 22.38
CA ALA A 6 17.90 -4.38 23.44
C ALA A 6 18.69 -3.70 24.56
N LEU A 7 18.35 -4.06 25.79
CA LEU A 7 19.15 -3.71 26.96
C LEU A 7 20.42 -4.56 26.97
N VAL A 8 21.55 -3.95 27.28
CA VAL A 8 22.81 -4.67 27.47
C VAL A 8 22.94 -5.02 28.95
N PRO A 9 22.89 -6.32 29.32
CA PRO A 9 23.05 -6.72 30.71
C PRO A 9 24.46 -6.41 31.21
N GLY A 10 24.55 -5.98 32.47
CA GLY A 10 25.79 -5.79 33.20
C GLY A 10 26.21 -7.05 33.97
N GLU A 11 27.34 -6.97 34.66
CA GLU A 11 27.91 -8.11 35.40
C GLU A 11 27.03 -8.60 36.56
N LYS A 12 26.21 -7.72 37.14
CA LYS A 12 25.31 -8.08 38.25
C LYS A 12 23.86 -8.29 37.77
N PRO A 13 23.12 -9.23 38.36
CA PRO A 13 21.70 -9.39 38.09
C PRO A 13 20.94 -8.07 38.32
N GLY A 14 20.17 -7.64 37.31
CA GLY A 14 19.41 -6.39 37.35
C GLY A 14 20.22 -5.13 37.03
N GLN A 15 21.54 -5.24 36.79
CA GLN A 15 22.36 -4.13 36.30
C GLN A 15 22.31 -4.09 34.77
N PHE A 16 22.11 -2.91 34.20
CA PHE A 16 22.19 -2.67 32.75
C PHE A 16 23.29 -1.65 32.47
N ILE A 17 24.15 -1.93 31.50
CA ILE A 17 25.30 -1.07 31.16
C ILE A 17 25.04 -0.18 29.95
N GLY A 18 23.91 -0.39 29.26
CA GLY A 18 23.53 0.44 28.13
C GLY A 18 22.36 -0.12 27.34
N ARG A 19 22.13 0.48 26.19
CA ARG A 19 21.12 0.07 25.21
C ARG A 19 21.75 0.06 23.84
N VAL A 20 21.53 -1.01 23.09
CA VAL A 20 21.90 -1.09 21.67
C VAL A 20 20.65 -0.85 20.84
N TRP A 21 20.82 -0.06 19.79
CA TRP A 21 19.81 0.19 18.77
C TRP A 21 20.32 -0.32 17.44
N ILE A 22 19.50 -1.11 16.76
CA ILE A 22 19.77 -1.56 15.40
C ILE A 22 18.72 -0.91 14.51
N TYR A 23 19.21 -0.20 13.50
CA TYR A 23 18.38 0.43 12.47
C TYR A 23 18.78 -0.10 11.11
N GLU A 24 17.78 -0.48 10.32
CA GLU A 24 17.95 -0.79 8.91
C GLU A 24 17.29 0.30 8.07
N ASP A 25 18.06 0.90 7.17
CA ASP A 25 17.53 1.80 6.16
C ASP A 25 16.87 0.99 5.03
N VAL A 26 15.56 0.84 5.14
CA VAL A 26 14.70 0.15 4.17
C VAL A 26 14.09 1.10 3.14
N THR A 27 14.57 2.34 3.01
CA THR A 27 13.97 3.37 2.15
C THR A 27 13.86 2.90 0.71
N ARG A 28 14.96 2.36 0.15
CA ARG A 28 14.98 1.88 -1.24
C ARG A 28 14.03 0.69 -1.46
N GLN A 29 13.99 -0.25 -0.53
CA GLN A 29 13.10 -1.41 -0.61
C GLN A 29 11.64 -0.95 -0.62
N LYS A 30 11.27 -0.03 0.28
CA LYS A 30 9.91 0.53 0.36
C LYS A 30 9.52 1.30 -0.89
N GLN A 31 10.45 2.03 -1.49
CA GLN A 31 10.21 2.72 -2.77
C GLN A 31 9.94 1.72 -3.91
N LEU A 32 10.75 0.67 -4.02
CA LEU A 32 10.56 -0.37 -5.04
C LEU A 32 9.25 -1.14 -4.83
N GLU A 33 8.91 -1.48 -3.59
CA GLU A 33 7.63 -2.11 -3.23
C GLU A 33 6.45 -1.23 -3.67
N ALA A 34 6.49 0.07 -3.37
CA ALA A 34 5.47 1.02 -3.80
C ALA A 34 5.37 1.13 -5.33
N GLN A 35 6.51 1.14 -6.04
CA GLN A 35 6.52 1.16 -7.51
C GLN A 35 5.93 -0.12 -8.11
N LEU A 36 6.26 -1.29 -7.55
CA LEU A 36 5.70 -2.57 -7.99
C LEU A 36 4.18 -2.61 -7.77
N ILE A 37 3.70 -2.09 -6.64
CA ILE A 37 2.27 -1.91 -6.39
C ILE A 37 1.67 -1.00 -7.47
N GLN A 38 2.23 0.20 -7.70
CA GLN A 38 1.69 1.10 -8.73
C GLN A 38 1.62 0.41 -10.11
N LEU A 39 2.66 -0.29 -10.53
CA LEU A 39 2.68 -1.01 -11.81
C LEU A 39 1.66 -2.17 -11.88
N ALA A 40 1.44 -2.86 -10.76
CA ALA A 40 0.45 -3.94 -10.70
C ALA A 40 -0.99 -3.42 -10.67
N GLU A 41 -1.20 -2.15 -10.27
CA GLU A 41 -2.52 -1.58 -9.95
C GLU A 41 -3.02 -0.55 -10.95
N ARG A 42 -2.11 0.10 -11.67
CA ARG A 42 -2.45 1.22 -12.55
C ARG A 42 -2.37 0.85 -14.01
N ASP A 43 -3.23 1.45 -14.81
CA ASP A 43 -3.12 1.46 -16.26
C ASP A 43 -2.03 2.48 -16.68
N PRO A 44 -1.04 2.09 -17.50
CA PRO A 44 0.09 2.95 -17.81
C PRO A 44 -0.26 4.14 -18.71
N LEU A 45 -1.38 4.09 -19.44
CA LEU A 45 -1.80 5.18 -20.33
C LEU A 45 -2.54 6.28 -19.55
N THR A 46 -3.38 5.90 -18.60
CA THR A 46 -4.28 6.82 -17.88
C THR A 46 -3.88 7.09 -16.44
N ASN A 47 -2.98 6.27 -15.87
CA ASN A 47 -2.64 6.25 -14.44
C ASN A 47 -3.87 6.06 -13.52
N LEU A 48 -4.99 5.58 -14.05
CA LEU A 48 -6.15 5.14 -13.27
C LEU A 48 -5.94 3.70 -12.81
N TYR A 49 -6.79 3.21 -11.91
CA TYR A 49 -6.77 1.78 -11.59
C TYR A 49 -7.02 0.97 -12.86
N ASN A 50 -6.18 -0.04 -13.05
CA ASN A 50 -6.41 -1.01 -14.09
C ASN A 50 -7.69 -1.81 -13.81
N ARG A 51 -8.17 -2.52 -14.84
CA ARG A 51 -9.40 -3.30 -14.76
C ARG A 51 -9.42 -4.27 -13.58
N ARG A 52 -8.28 -4.90 -13.25
CA ARG A 52 -8.18 -5.86 -12.15
C ARG A 52 -8.45 -5.18 -10.80
N ARG A 53 -7.71 -4.11 -10.48
CA ARG A 53 -7.91 -3.38 -9.22
C ARG A 53 -9.27 -2.68 -9.14
N PHE A 54 -9.79 -2.20 -10.26
CA PHE A 54 -11.15 -1.65 -10.30
C PHE A 54 -12.21 -2.66 -9.85
N HIS A 55 -12.13 -3.92 -10.28
CA HIS A 55 -13.08 -4.95 -9.84
C HIS A 55 -12.96 -5.24 -8.34
N GLU A 56 -11.73 -5.40 -7.85
CA GLU A 56 -11.47 -5.64 -6.43
C GLU A 56 -12.03 -4.49 -5.55
N GLU A 57 -11.87 -3.24 -6.00
CA GLU A 57 -12.42 -2.08 -5.28
C GLU A 57 -13.96 -2.04 -5.33
N ILE A 58 -14.58 -2.39 -6.47
CA ILE A 58 -16.05 -2.50 -6.55
C ILE A 58 -16.57 -3.58 -5.60
N GLU A 59 -15.94 -4.76 -5.57
CA GLU A 59 -16.32 -5.84 -4.65
C GLU A 59 -16.23 -5.38 -3.19
N ARG A 60 -15.16 -4.66 -2.83
CA ARG A 60 -15.01 -4.08 -1.49
C ARG A 60 -16.12 -3.09 -1.16
N ILE A 61 -16.42 -2.16 -2.07
CA ILE A 61 -17.47 -1.15 -1.88
C ILE A 61 -18.85 -1.80 -1.70
N ILE A 62 -19.16 -2.85 -2.49
CA ILE A 62 -20.42 -3.58 -2.37
C ILE A 62 -20.51 -4.30 -1.01
N ALA A 63 -19.43 -4.93 -0.56
CA ALA A 63 -19.37 -5.60 0.73
C ALA A 63 -19.56 -4.61 1.89
N ASP A 64 -18.86 -3.47 1.84
CA ASP A 64 -18.96 -2.39 2.84
C ASP A 64 -20.38 -1.80 2.90
N ALA A 65 -20.98 -1.52 1.74
CA ALA A 65 -22.35 -1.00 1.65
C ALA A 65 -23.38 -2.01 2.20
N SER A 66 -23.19 -3.30 1.92
CA SER A 66 -24.06 -4.37 2.43
C SER A 66 -24.02 -4.45 3.97
N GLY A 67 -22.82 -4.32 4.56
CA GLY A 67 -22.63 -4.33 6.01
C GLY A 67 -23.21 -3.09 6.71
N ALA A 68 -23.14 -1.92 6.06
CA ALA A 68 -23.59 -0.64 6.62
C ALA A 68 -25.05 -0.28 6.33
N LYS A 69 -25.80 -1.12 5.61
CA LYS A 69 -27.12 -0.78 5.01
C LYS A 69 -27.08 0.52 4.19
N ALA A 70 -25.96 0.77 3.52
CA ALA A 70 -25.76 1.91 2.64
C ALA A 70 -26.00 1.51 1.18
N HIS A 71 -26.15 2.51 0.30
CA HIS A 71 -26.26 2.29 -1.14
C HIS A 71 -24.94 2.65 -1.83
N ALA A 72 -24.54 1.82 -2.80
CA ALA A 72 -23.45 2.11 -3.72
C ALA A 72 -24.01 2.40 -5.12
N GLY A 73 -23.40 3.33 -5.85
CA GLY A 73 -23.72 3.65 -7.23
C GLY A 73 -22.48 3.65 -8.10
N LEU A 74 -22.61 3.27 -9.37
CA LEU A 74 -21.53 3.28 -10.36
C LEU A 74 -21.89 4.20 -11.51
N LEU A 75 -20.97 5.12 -11.84
CA LEU A 75 -21.05 5.95 -13.04
C LEU A 75 -20.00 5.46 -14.03
N ALA A 76 -20.45 5.02 -15.20
CA ALA A 76 -19.58 4.69 -16.33
C ALA A 76 -19.59 5.86 -17.31
N ILE A 77 -18.40 6.33 -17.70
CA ILE A 77 -18.19 7.38 -18.69
C ILE A 77 -17.33 6.76 -19.78
N ASP A 78 -17.82 6.81 -21.01
CA ASP A 78 -17.04 6.45 -22.19
C ASP A 78 -16.64 7.73 -22.93
N LEU A 79 -15.41 7.78 -23.41
CA LEU A 79 -14.87 8.94 -24.13
C LEU A 79 -14.76 8.59 -25.61
N ASP A 80 -15.76 8.98 -26.38
CA ASP A 80 -15.74 8.84 -27.84
C ASP A 80 -14.62 9.71 -28.45
N GLY A 81 -13.85 9.14 -29.40
CA GLY A 81 -12.83 9.87 -30.17
C GLY A 81 -11.39 9.79 -29.64
N PHE A 82 -11.11 9.04 -28.57
CA PHE A 82 -9.74 8.88 -28.05
C PHE A 82 -8.81 7.99 -28.90
N ALA A 83 -9.35 7.32 -29.93
CA ALA A 83 -8.62 6.37 -30.78
C ALA A 83 -7.74 7.02 -31.86
N ASP A 84 -7.80 8.35 -32.03
CA ASP A 84 -7.13 9.05 -33.13
C ASP A 84 -5.97 9.93 -32.62
N GLN A 85 -4.92 9.26 -32.14
CA GLN A 85 -3.56 9.82 -32.11
C GLN A 85 -2.57 8.70 -32.48
N ARG A 86 -2.44 8.46 -33.78
CA ARG A 86 -1.29 7.79 -34.38
C ARG A 86 -0.69 8.69 -35.45
#